data_AF-A0A955YL32-F1
#
_entry.id   AF-A0A955YL32-F1
#
_cell.length_a   1.000
_cell.length_b   1.000
_cell.length_c   1.000
_cell.angle_alpha   90.00
_cell.angle_beta   90.00
_cell.angle_gamma   90.00
#
_symmetry.space_group_name_H-M   'P 1'
#
loop_
_entity.id
_entity.type
_entity.pdbx_description
1 polymer ?
#
loop_
_entity_poly.entity_id
_entity_poly.type
_entity_poly.pdbx_seq_one_letter_code
_entity_poly.pdbx_strand_id
1 'polypeptide(L)'
;MNAHPAPRCPQHPDARAETPCTSCGRPLCAACWRFDVDERPSCAHCVEHLHDRSPAAFPLAFLGGTGTLLAALLLRFRDHPNALHVALGSAAMLLVTTAFLYRRGLQVASWRRIVERPEAEGRPHEDAQGAYRSAAHVRRLVAIVPPVSGELSTLVVLLALALPVAIAPGLLNVPAWLAIDATLLLWWGVFVLVFATLLYRGSRLAEDGPSLDDARPPEGEDFRRPRKKSSLDGCGDGCSGCSLDTGGCSSSEGCGSAGGEGVLGVLVVLIALAALVLLAWLLAEFVLPLLFTAAYYVVSRGLRRVANDTHDCQGDLVRSLGWAIAWATLYTAPLALVVVLVQGILAAR
;
A
#
# COMPACT_ATOMS: atom_id res chain seq x y z
N MET A 1 -12.97 38.09 -17.60
CA MET A 1 -12.03 36.97 -17.29
C MET A 1 -10.74 37.23 -18.04
N ASN A 2 -9.64 37.49 -17.34
CA ASN A 2 -8.36 37.83 -17.99
C ASN A 2 -7.64 36.53 -18.35
N ALA A 3 -7.39 36.31 -19.65
CA ALA A 3 -6.58 35.19 -20.10
C ALA A 3 -5.13 35.43 -19.64
N HIS A 4 -4.67 34.69 -18.64
CA HIS A 4 -3.26 34.71 -18.28
C HIS A 4 -2.44 34.16 -19.46
N PRO A 5 -1.38 34.84 -19.90
CA PRO A 5 -0.54 34.37 -21.00
C PRO A 5 0.07 33.01 -20.63
N ALA A 6 0.11 32.10 -21.61
CA ALA A 6 0.74 30.80 -21.44
C ALA A 6 2.22 30.98 -21.02
N PRO A 7 2.67 30.35 -19.93
CA PRO A 7 4.06 30.25 -19.51
C PRO A 7 4.99 29.86 -20.66
N ARG A 8 6.21 30.41 -20.61
CA ARG A 8 7.28 30.10 -21.54
C ARG A 8 7.88 28.73 -21.23
N CYS A 9 8.43 28.08 -22.26
CA CYS A 9 9.16 26.84 -22.07
C CYS A 9 10.52 27.16 -21.40
N PRO A 10 10.95 26.42 -20.36
CA PRO A 10 12.22 26.66 -19.68
C PRO A 10 13.44 26.37 -20.55
N GLN A 11 13.32 25.45 -21.52
CA GLN A 11 14.40 25.14 -22.47
C GLN A 11 14.41 26.08 -23.68
N HIS A 12 13.24 26.64 -24.04
CA HIS A 12 13.08 27.54 -25.19
C HIS A 12 12.33 28.81 -24.74
N PRO A 13 13.03 29.83 -24.21
CA PRO A 13 12.41 31.02 -23.61
C PRO A 13 11.57 31.84 -24.59
N ASP A 14 11.86 31.72 -25.88
CA ASP A 14 11.15 32.42 -26.97
C ASP A 14 9.91 31.65 -27.44
N ALA A 15 9.80 30.36 -27.09
CA ALA A 15 8.66 29.54 -27.44
C ALA A 15 7.60 29.54 -26.32
N ARG A 16 6.33 29.65 -26.73
CA ARG A 16 5.19 29.47 -25.82
C ARG A 16 4.97 27.98 -25.56
N ALA A 17 4.59 27.66 -24.33
CA ALA A 17 4.22 26.29 -23.99
C ALA A 17 2.84 25.96 -24.56
N GLU A 18 2.75 24.81 -25.22
CA GLU A 18 1.49 24.28 -25.78
C GLU A 18 0.79 23.39 -24.75
N THR A 19 1.56 22.57 -24.05
CA THR A 19 1.03 21.59 -23.10
C THR A 19 2.00 21.38 -21.93
N PRO A 20 1.52 21.12 -20.70
CA PRO A 20 2.38 20.62 -19.65
C PRO A 20 2.72 19.15 -19.87
N CYS A 21 3.93 18.74 -19.51
CA CYS A 21 4.25 17.32 -19.37
C CYS A 21 3.32 16.69 -18.33
N THR A 22 2.65 15.58 -18.64
CA THR A 22 1.80 14.87 -17.68
C THR A 22 2.57 14.20 -16.55
N SER A 23 3.87 13.93 -16.71
CA SER A 23 4.71 13.32 -15.66
C SER A 23 5.36 14.34 -14.73
N CYS A 24 5.83 15.48 -15.25
CA CYS A 24 6.56 16.47 -14.45
C CYS A 24 5.96 17.88 -14.42
N GLY A 25 4.82 18.09 -15.08
CA GLY A 25 4.10 19.36 -15.09
C GLY A 25 4.84 20.50 -15.80
N ARG A 26 6.08 20.27 -16.24
CA ARG A 26 6.91 21.27 -16.92
C ARG A 26 6.22 21.70 -18.22
N PRO A 27 6.14 23.01 -18.50
CA PRO A 27 5.59 23.49 -19.76
C PRO A 27 6.47 23.06 -20.95
N LEU A 28 5.86 22.42 -21.95
CA LEU A 28 6.51 21.95 -23.17
C LEU A 28 6.07 22.82 -24.35
N CYS A 29 7.03 23.31 -25.12
CA CYS A 29 6.76 23.80 -26.48
C CYS A 29 6.72 22.61 -27.46
N ALA A 30 6.30 22.85 -28.71
CA ALA A 30 6.28 21.83 -29.76
C ALA A 30 7.61 21.06 -29.91
N ALA A 31 8.75 21.73 -29.75
CA ALA A 31 10.07 21.08 -29.84
C ALA A 31 10.40 20.19 -28.63
N CYS A 32 9.93 20.54 -27.43
CA CYS A 32 10.18 19.76 -26.21
C CYS A 32 9.20 18.60 -26.00
N TRP A 33 8.04 18.63 -26.66
CA TRP A 33 7.04 17.58 -26.63
C TRP A 33 7.36 16.53 -27.70
N ARG A 34 8.21 15.56 -27.32
CA ARG A 34 8.69 14.48 -28.21
C ARG A 34 7.97 13.15 -28.06
N PHE A 35 7.34 12.88 -26.92
CA PHE A 35 6.78 11.57 -26.62
C PHE A 35 5.35 11.66 -26.10
N ASP A 36 4.53 10.70 -26.50
CA ASP A 36 3.23 10.43 -25.87
C ASP A 36 3.29 9.10 -25.14
N VAL A 37 2.98 9.13 -23.84
CA VAL A 37 2.90 7.95 -22.97
C VAL A 37 1.42 7.74 -22.67
N ASP A 38 0.85 6.65 -23.17
CA ASP A 38 -0.58 6.35 -23.04
C ASP A 38 -1.47 7.53 -23.51
N GLU A 39 -1.14 8.06 -24.70
CA GLU A 39 -1.83 9.20 -25.35
C GLU A 39 -1.72 10.54 -24.60
N ARG A 40 -0.79 10.63 -23.64
CA ARG A 40 -0.55 11.84 -22.85
C ARG A 40 0.85 12.42 -23.06
N PRO A 41 0.98 13.77 -23.14
CA PRO A 41 2.22 14.44 -23.51
C PRO A 41 3.30 14.31 -22.44
N SER A 42 4.45 13.76 -22.81
CA SER A 42 5.60 13.54 -21.92
C SER A 42 6.89 14.15 -22.47
N CYS A 43 7.76 14.66 -21.58
CA CYS A 43 9.05 15.23 -21.96
C CYS A 43 10.13 14.14 -22.05
N ALA A 44 11.16 14.38 -22.88
CA ALA A 44 12.25 13.43 -23.09
C ALA A 44 12.92 12.98 -21.80
N HIS A 45 13.17 13.91 -20.87
CA HIS A 45 13.77 13.60 -19.58
C HIS A 45 12.93 12.64 -18.72
N CYS A 46 11.60 12.74 -18.75
CA CYS A 46 10.74 11.80 -18.03
C CYS A 46 10.77 10.42 -18.69
N VAL A 47 10.81 10.36 -20.03
CA VAL A 47 10.82 9.11 -20.79
C VAL A 47 12.15 8.37 -20.65
N GLU A 48 13.27 9.09 -20.65
CA GLU A 48 14.59 8.52 -20.38
C GLU A 48 14.66 7.95 -18.95
N HIS A 49 14.13 8.68 -17.97
CA HIS A 49 14.04 8.16 -16.59
C HIS A 49 13.07 6.98 -16.44
N LEU A 50 12.04 6.88 -17.29
CA LEU A 50 11.16 5.71 -17.38
C LEU A 50 11.91 4.50 -17.97
N HIS A 51 12.83 4.70 -18.91
CA HIS A 51 13.65 3.63 -19.52
C HIS A 51 14.74 3.12 -18.57
N ASP A 52 15.37 4.00 -17.79
CA ASP A 52 16.45 3.63 -16.86
C ASP A 52 15.96 2.85 -15.62
N ARG A 53 14.64 2.79 -15.39
CA ARG A 53 14.09 1.95 -14.32
C ARG A 53 14.21 0.48 -14.70
N SER A 54 15.27 -0.16 -14.20
CA SER A 54 15.31 -1.61 -14.20
C SER A 54 14.11 -2.15 -13.39
N PRO A 55 13.23 -2.98 -13.98
CA PRO A 55 12.13 -3.63 -13.24
C PRO A 55 12.66 -4.53 -12.11
N ALA A 56 13.97 -4.80 -12.10
CA ALA A 56 14.68 -5.59 -11.11
C ALA A 56 15.06 -4.83 -9.83
N ALA A 57 15.28 -3.50 -9.85
CA ALA A 57 15.82 -2.77 -8.69
C ALA A 57 14.96 -2.93 -7.44
N PHE A 58 13.63 -2.90 -7.61
CA PHE A 58 12.69 -3.06 -6.51
C PHE A 58 12.65 -4.48 -5.92
N PRO A 59 12.39 -5.55 -6.70
CA PRO A 59 12.39 -6.91 -6.16
C PRO A 59 13.75 -7.30 -5.57
N LEU A 60 14.86 -6.77 -6.09
CA LEU A 60 16.19 -6.97 -5.48
C LEU A 60 16.31 -6.30 -4.11
N ALA A 61 15.84 -5.06 -3.97
CA ALA A 61 15.82 -4.37 -2.68
C ALA A 61 14.91 -5.07 -1.66
N PHE A 62 13.73 -5.51 -2.09
CA PHE A 62 12.81 -6.32 -1.28
C PHE A 62 13.52 -7.59 -0.80
N LEU A 63 14.01 -8.41 -1.75
CA LEU A 63 14.68 -9.68 -1.46
C LEU A 63 15.90 -9.52 -0.54
N GLY A 64 16.67 -8.43 -0.70
CA GLY A 64 17.78 -8.10 0.20
C GLY A 64 17.33 -7.78 1.62
N GLY A 65 16.32 -6.93 1.80
CA GLY A 65 15.81 -6.54 3.12
C GLY A 65 15.13 -7.70 3.87
N THR A 66 14.32 -8.48 3.19
CA THR A 66 13.68 -9.65 3.79
C THR A 66 14.61 -10.86 3.92
N GLY A 67 15.57 -11.01 3.01
CA GLY A 67 16.58 -12.05 3.09
C GLY A 67 17.48 -11.85 4.32
N THR A 68 17.86 -10.61 4.61
CA THR A 68 18.61 -10.28 5.83
C THR A 68 17.78 -10.51 7.10
N LEU A 69 16.48 -10.17 7.10
CA LEU A 69 15.57 -10.53 8.20
C LEU A 69 15.52 -12.03 8.44
N LEU A 70 15.31 -12.79 7.35
CA LEU A 70 15.18 -14.24 7.42
C LEU A 70 16.49 -14.89 7.90
N ALA A 71 17.64 -14.38 7.45
CA ALA A 71 18.94 -14.82 7.92
C ALA A 71 19.14 -14.54 9.41
N ALA A 72 18.72 -13.37 9.90
CA ALA A 72 18.79 -13.03 11.33
C ALA A 72 17.91 -13.96 12.18
N LEU A 73 16.68 -14.25 11.72
CA LEU A 73 15.78 -15.20 12.38
C LEU A 73 16.36 -16.62 12.38
N LEU A 74 16.94 -17.06 11.27
CA LEU A 74 17.62 -18.35 11.16
C LEU A 74 18.76 -18.51 12.15
N LEU A 75 19.63 -17.50 12.25
CA LEU A 75 20.75 -17.49 13.18
C LEU A 75 20.26 -17.54 14.63
N ARG A 76 19.15 -16.86 14.94
CA ARG A 76 18.57 -16.82 16.29
C ARG A 76 17.93 -18.15 16.70
N PHE A 77 17.18 -18.77 15.80
CA PHE A 77 16.44 -19.99 16.11
C PHE A 77 17.18 -21.26 15.71
N ARG A 78 18.46 -21.19 15.34
CA ARG A 78 19.21 -22.35 14.82
C ARG A 78 19.17 -23.59 15.72
N ASP A 79 19.03 -23.38 17.04
CA ASP A 79 19.02 -24.46 18.04
C ASP A 79 17.62 -25.11 18.19
N HIS A 80 16.58 -24.55 17.56
CA HIS A 80 15.24 -25.15 17.52
C HIS A 80 15.13 -26.19 16.39
N PRO A 81 14.60 -27.40 16.65
CA PRO A 81 14.54 -28.48 15.64
C PRO A 81 13.72 -28.12 14.40
N ASN A 82 12.77 -27.19 14.53
CA ASN A 82 11.88 -26.78 13.43
C ASN A 82 12.35 -25.51 12.69
N ALA A 83 13.41 -24.85 13.15
CA ALA A 83 13.81 -23.56 12.62
C ALA A 83 14.22 -23.62 11.14
N LEU A 84 14.86 -24.72 10.73
CA LEU A 84 15.23 -24.95 9.34
C LEU A 84 13.98 -25.03 8.43
N HIS A 85 12.94 -25.74 8.87
CA HIS A 85 11.69 -25.88 8.09
C HIS A 85 10.94 -24.55 7.97
N VAL A 86 10.83 -23.80 9.07
CA VAL A 86 10.20 -22.47 9.08
C VAL A 86 10.94 -21.50 8.15
N ALA A 87 12.27 -21.57 8.17
CA ALA A 87 13.08 -20.70 7.34
C ALA A 87 13.03 -21.06 5.86
N LEU A 88 13.05 -22.36 5.52
CA LEU A 88 12.85 -22.82 4.14
C LEU A 88 11.47 -22.41 3.61
N GLY A 89 10.42 -22.55 4.42
CA GLY A 89 9.07 -22.09 4.06
C GLY A 89 9.02 -20.58 3.83
N SER A 90 9.64 -19.81 4.71
CA SER A 90 9.71 -18.35 4.61
C SER A 90 10.55 -17.90 3.40
N ALA A 91 11.68 -18.56 3.10
CA ALA A 91 12.50 -18.32 1.92
C ALA A 91 11.73 -18.60 0.62
N ALA A 92 10.99 -19.71 0.58
CA ALA A 92 10.17 -20.07 -0.57
C ALA A 92 9.07 -19.03 -0.82
N MET A 93 8.35 -18.63 0.24
CA MET A 93 7.32 -17.58 0.15
C MET A 93 7.93 -16.24 -0.32
N LEU A 94 9.14 -15.93 0.15
CA LEU A 94 9.88 -14.75 -0.25
C LEU A 94 10.25 -14.75 -1.74
N LEU A 95 10.76 -15.87 -2.24
CA LEU A 95 11.09 -16.04 -3.65
C LEU A 95 9.83 -15.95 -4.52
N VAL A 96 8.74 -16.60 -4.11
CA VAL A 96 7.44 -16.52 -4.83
C VAL A 96 6.92 -15.08 -4.87
N THR A 97 6.95 -14.38 -3.74
CA THR A 97 6.50 -12.98 -3.66
C THR A 97 7.38 -12.08 -4.52
N THR A 98 8.70 -12.27 -4.47
CA THR A 98 9.66 -11.50 -5.28
C THR A 98 9.45 -11.76 -6.78
N ALA A 99 9.25 -13.02 -7.17
CA ALA A 99 8.98 -13.41 -8.55
C ALA A 99 7.65 -12.83 -9.04
N PHE A 100 6.61 -12.83 -8.19
CA PHE A 100 5.32 -12.20 -8.49
C PHE A 100 5.46 -10.68 -8.70
N LEU A 101 6.17 -9.99 -7.80
CA LEU A 101 6.43 -8.55 -7.90
C LEU A 101 7.25 -8.22 -9.14
N TYR A 102 8.26 -9.03 -9.46
CA TYR A 102 9.06 -8.89 -10.68
C TYR A 102 8.21 -9.07 -11.93
N ARG A 103 7.38 -10.13 -11.99
CA ARG A 103 6.48 -10.39 -13.12
C ARG A 103 5.45 -9.27 -13.29
N ARG A 104 4.86 -8.77 -12.20
CA ARG A 104 3.94 -7.63 -12.23
C ARG A 104 4.64 -6.36 -12.70
N GLY A 105 5.89 -6.13 -12.26
CA GLY A 105 6.72 -5.03 -12.74
C GLY A 105 6.98 -5.09 -14.24
N LEU A 106 7.28 -6.28 -14.77
CA LEU A 106 7.44 -6.52 -16.22
C LEU A 106 6.14 -6.27 -16.99
N GLN A 107 5.00 -6.72 -16.47
CA GLN A 107 3.71 -6.46 -17.09
C GLN A 107 3.42 -4.95 -17.12
N VAL A 108 3.57 -4.22 -16.01
CA VAL A 108 3.32 -2.76 -16.02
C VAL A 108 4.28 -2.03 -16.96
N ALA A 109 5.52 -2.50 -17.11
CA ALA A 109 6.46 -1.95 -18.09
C ALA A 109 6.02 -2.22 -19.53
N SER A 110 5.47 -3.40 -19.83
CA SER A 110 5.08 -3.79 -21.18
C SER A 110 3.77 -3.15 -21.66
N TRP A 111 2.95 -2.60 -20.76
CA TRP A 111 1.64 -2.02 -21.12
C TRP A 111 1.70 -0.55 -21.50
N ARG A 112 2.79 0.17 -21.18
CA ARG A 112 2.91 1.58 -21.56
C ARG A 112 3.26 1.68 -23.04
N ARG A 113 2.34 2.25 -23.82
CA ARG A 113 2.61 2.56 -25.22
C ARG A 113 3.34 3.90 -25.25
N ILE A 114 4.65 3.85 -25.47
CA ILE A 114 5.46 5.05 -25.71
C ILE A 114 5.51 5.25 -27.22
N VAL A 115 4.88 6.32 -27.70
CA VAL A 115 4.91 6.70 -29.10
C VAL A 115 5.82 7.92 -29.22
N GLU A 116 6.92 7.78 -29.96
CA GLU A 116 7.74 8.92 -30.34
C GLU A 116 7.00 9.69 -31.44
N ARG A 117 6.84 11.00 -31.21
CA ARG A 117 6.18 11.89 -32.15
C ARG A 117 7.17 12.22 -33.27
N PRO A 118 6.78 12.12 -34.55
CA PRO A 118 7.63 12.59 -35.64
C PRO A 118 7.94 14.08 -35.46
N GLU A 119 9.22 14.45 -35.60
CA GLU A 119 9.64 15.84 -35.69
C GLU A 119 8.94 16.45 -36.92
N ALA A 120 8.08 17.45 -36.67
CA ALA A 120 7.27 18.17 -37.66
C ALA A 120 5.96 17.49 -38.10
N GLU A 121 4.87 17.89 -37.45
CA GLU A 121 3.85 18.68 -38.15
C GLU A 121 3.11 19.53 -37.10
N GLY A 122 3.29 20.85 -37.20
CA GLY A 122 2.71 21.85 -36.32
C GLY A 122 1.19 21.93 -36.45
N ARG A 123 0.48 20.88 -36.04
CA ARG A 123 -0.96 20.96 -35.81
C ARG A 123 -1.16 21.62 -34.45
N PRO A 124 -1.66 22.86 -34.38
CA PRO A 124 -2.17 23.39 -33.14
C PRO A 124 -3.32 22.48 -32.70
N HIS A 125 -3.18 21.77 -31.58
CA HIS A 125 -4.31 21.11 -30.97
C HIS A 125 -5.31 22.21 -30.59
N GLU A 126 -6.52 22.19 -31.16
CA GLU A 126 -7.61 23.08 -30.73
C GLU A 126 -7.90 22.88 -29.22
N ASP A 127 -7.57 21.71 -28.67
CA ASP A 127 -7.68 21.39 -27.24
C ASP A 127 -6.57 22.02 -26.37
N ALA A 128 -5.45 22.47 -26.95
CA ALA A 128 -4.31 23.02 -26.19
C ALA A 128 -4.65 24.37 -25.54
N GLN A 129 -5.56 25.15 -26.13
CA GLN A 129 -6.07 26.39 -25.54
C GLN A 129 -6.97 26.13 -24.31
N GLY A 130 -7.65 24.98 -24.28
CA GLY A 130 -8.41 24.51 -23.11
C GLY A 130 -7.52 23.88 -22.04
N ALA A 131 -6.45 23.18 -22.45
CA ALA A 131 -5.52 22.49 -21.58
C ALA A 131 -4.78 23.42 -20.60
N TYR A 132 -4.56 24.69 -20.95
CA TYR A 132 -3.91 25.62 -20.02
C TYR A 132 -4.80 26.06 -18.85
N ARG A 133 -6.13 26.06 -19.02
CA ARG A 133 -7.08 26.38 -17.95
C ARG A 133 -7.15 25.26 -16.92
N SER A 134 -7.04 24.00 -17.34
CA SER A 134 -6.91 22.84 -16.43
C SER A 134 -5.48 22.63 -15.94
N ALA A 135 -4.46 23.06 -16.69
CA ALA A 135 -3.04 22.95 -16.30
C ALA A 135 -2.67 23.76 -15.06
N ALA A 136 -3.34 24.88 -14.76
CA ALA A 136 -3.09 25.61 -13.51
C ALA A 136 -3.50 24.78 -12.27
N HIS A 137 -4.52 23.92 -12.42
CA HIS A 137 -4.96 23.00 -11.37
C HIS A 137 -4.09 21.73 -11.31
N VAL A 138 -3.64 21.24 -12.48
CA VAL A 138 -2.77 20.04 -12.60
C VAL A 138 -1.29 20.35 -12.27
N ARG A 139 -0.83 21.59 -12.44
CA ARG A 139 0.52 22.06 -12.04
C ARG A 139 0.79 21.95 -10.54
N ARG A 140 -0.24 21.87 -9.69
CA ARG A 140 -0.08 21.64 -8.26
C ARG A 140 0.11 20.17 -7.89
N LEU A 141 -0.21 19.24 -8.77
CA LEU A 141 -0.26 17.81 -8.45
C LEU A 141 0.88 17.00 -9.07
N VAL A 142 1.45 17.44 -10.19
CA VAL A 142 2.34 16.55 -10.94
C VAL A 142 3.63 17.26 -11.32
N ALA A 143 4.62 17.22 -10.42
CA ALA A 143 5.96 17.72 -10.72
C ALA A 143 7.07 16.82 -10.16
N ILE A 144 7.72 16.14 -11.12
CA ILE A 144 9.15 15.84 -11.25
C ILE A 144 9.64 14.45 -10.79
N VAL A 145 8.81 13.62 -10.16
CA VAL A 145 9.20 12.21 -9.93
C VAL A 145 8.12 11.30 -10.51
N PRO A 146 8.42 10.43 -11.51
CA PRO A 146 7.42 9.48 -11.97
C PRO A 146 7.02 8.66 -10.76
N PRO A 147 5.71 8.60 -10.48
CA PRO A 147 5.25 8.18 -9.18
C PRO A 147 5.85 6.85 -8.82
N VAL A 148 6.57 6.82 -7.70
CA VAL A 148 6.83 5.56 -7.03
C VAL A 148 5.45 5.09 -6.64
N SER A 149 5.04 3.92 -7.12
CA SER A 149 3.69 3.42 -6.83
C SER A 149 3.44 3.55 -5.34
N GLY A 150 2.40 4.31 -4.99
CA GLY A 150 2.07 4.58 -3.59
C GLY A 150 1.86 3.28 -2.81
N GLU A 151 1.28 2.28 -3.46
CA GLU A 151 1.08 0.94 -2.89
C GLU A 151 2.41 0.25 -2.55
N LEU A 152 3.33 0.27 -3.50
CA LEU A 152 4.58 -0.47 -3.43
C LEU A 152 5.57 0.18 -2.45
N SER A 153 5.61 1.52 -2.39
CA SER A 153 6.35 2.25 -1.35
C SER A 153 5.77 2.00 0.04
N THR A 154 4.44 1.97 0.16
CA THR A 154 3.76 1.61 1.43
C THR A 154 4.13 0.20 1.88
N LEU A 155 4.14 -0.78 0.97
CA LEU A 155 4.53 -2.15 1.29
C LEU A 155 5.98 -2.26 1.79
N VAL A 156 6.92 -1.55 1.18
CA VAL A 156 8.31 -1.53 1.66
C VAL A 156 8.43 -0.90 3.04
N VAL A 157 7.73 0.21 3.28
CA VAL A 157 7.75 0.84 4.61
C VAL A 157 7.13 -0.08 5.64
N LEU A 158 5.99 -0.72 5.35
CA LEU A 158 5.39 -1.71 6.24
C LEU A 158 6.33 -2.87 6.54
N LEU A 159 7.05 -3.36 5.54
CA LEU A 159 8.04 -4.42 5.72
C LEU A 159 9.20 -3.98 6.61
N ALA A 160 9.68 -2.74 6.41
CA ALA A 160 10.70 -2.13 7.25
C ALA A 160 10.21 -1.90 8.69
N LEU A 161 8.89 -1.71 8.90
CA LEU A 161 8.26 -1.64 10.22
C LEU A 161 7.97 -3.03 10.81
N ALA A 162 7.86 -4.09 10.01
CA ALA A 162 7.71 -5.45 10.53
C ALA A 162 9.04 -6.01 11.06
N LEU A 163 10.16 -5.62 10.43
CA LEU A 163 11.51 -6.00 10.79
C LEU A 163 11.83 -5.86 12.31
N PRO A 164 11.57 -4.70 12.96
CA PRO A 164 11.98 -4.45 14.33
C PRO A 164 11.12 -5.25 15.32
N VAL A 165 9.86 -5.52 15.00
CA VAL A 165 8.99 -6.40 15.81
C VAL A 165 9.54 -7.81 15.87
N ALA A 166 10.03 -8.33 14.74
CA ALA A 166 10.58 -9.68 14.66
C ALA A 166 11.96 -9.78 15.34
N ILE A 167 12.74 -8.70 15.29
CA ILE A 167 14.15 -8.68 15.71
C ILE A 167 14.31 -8.28 17.18
N ALA A 168 13.60 -7.25 17.65
CA ALA A 168 13.85 -6.61 18.94
C ALA A 168 13.66 -7.53 20.16
N PRO A 169 12.60 -8.37 20.25
CA PRO A 169 12.43 -9.28 21.39
C PRO A 169 13.53 -10.35 21.45
N GLY A 170 14.08 -10.72 20.29
CA GLY A 170 15.08 -11.79 20.18
C GLY A 170 16.51 -11.34 20.46
N LEU A 171 16.88 -10.12 20.05
CA LEU A 171 18.28 -9.67 20.08
C LEU A 171 18.72 -9.04 21.39
N LEU A 172 17.81 -8.40 22.12
CA LEU A 172 18.22 -7.54 23.20
C LEU A 172 18.34 -8.27 24.55
N ASN A 173 17.73 -9.45 24.75
CA ASN A 173 17.62 -10.08 26.09
C ASN A 173 17.18 -9.07 27.18
N VAL A 174 16.46 -8.03 26.78
CA VAL A 174 16.01 -6.94 27.65
C VAL A 174 14.63 -7.25 28.19
N PRO A 175 14.23 -6.63 29.32
CA PRO A 175 12.85 -6.66 29.78
C PRO A 175 11.87 -6.26 28.66
N ALA A 176 10.70 -6.89 28.63
CA ALA A 176 9.71 -6.71 27.57
C ALA A 176 9.30 -5.23 27.36
N TRP A 177 9.24 -4.43 28.44
CA TRP A 177 8.92 -3.01 28.34
C TRP A 177 9.95 -2.23 27.51
N LEU A 178 11.25 -2.50 27.73
CA LEU A 178 12.32 -1.83 26.99
C LEU A 178 12.36 -2.27 25.52
N ALA A 179 12.05 -3.55 25.24
CA ALA A 179 11.95 -4.05 23.87
C ALA A 179 10.83 -3.33 23.09
N ILE A 180 9.71 -3.02 23.76
CA ILE A 180 8.58 -2.33 23.16
C ILE A 180 8.93 -0.86 22.90
N ASP A 181 9.51 -0.16 23.88
CA ASP A 181 9.96 1.22 23.70
C ASP A 181 10.98 1.34 22.56
N ALA A 182 11.93 0.40 22.49
CA ALA A 182 12.90 0.34 21.40
C ALA A 182 12.24 0.11 20.04
N THR A 183 11.21 -0.75 19.97
CA THR A 183 10.46 -1.00 18.73
C THR A 183 9.72 0.24 18.26
N LEU A 184 9.04 0.94 19.17
CA LEU A 184 8.33 2.19 18.86
C LEU A 184 9.29 3.29 18.40
N LEU A 185 10.44 3.43 19.07
CA LEU A 185 11.48 4.39 18.69
C LEU A 185 12.05 4.06 17.31
N LEU A 186 12.24 2.78 16.99
CA LEU A 186 12.77 2.36 15.69
C LEU A 186 11.75 2.57 14.57
N TRP A 187 10.47 2.29 14.81
CA TRP A 187 9.39 2.64 13.90
C TRP A 187 9.35 4.14 13.60
N TRP A 188 9.41 4.97 14.64
CA TRP A 188 9.47 6.42 14.50
C TRP A 188 10.69 6.86 13.69
N GLY A 189 11.87 6.31 13.97
CA GLY A 189 13.09 6.59 13.22
C GLY A 189 12.98 6.24 11.74
N VAL A 190 12.37 5.10 11.40
CA VAL A 190 12.09 4.71 10.00
C VAL A 190 11.19 5.74 9.32
N PHE A 191 10.11 6.18 9.96
CA PHE A 191 9.24 7.22 9.40
C PHE A 191 9.97 8.55 9.21
N VAL A 192 10.75 9.01 10.20
CA VAL A 192 11.55 10.24 10.08
C VAL A 192 12.48 10.15 8.90
N LEU A 193 13.22 9.05 8.74
CA LEU A 193 14.16 8.87 7.63
C LEU A 193 13.46 8.89 6.28
N VAL A 194 12.36 8.15 6.13
CA VAL A 194 11.60 8.07 4.89
C VAL A 194 11.00 9.43 4.54
N PHE A 195 10.35 10.10 5.49
CA PHE A 195 9.75 11.42 5.27
C PHE A 195 10.79 12.50 4.99
N ALA A 196 11.90 12.53 5.73
CA ALA A 196 12.99 13.47 5.47
C ALA A 196 13.56 13.28 4.07
N THR A 197 13.76 12.03 3.64
CA THR A 197 14.25 11.73 2.29
C THR A 197 13.27 12.18 1.21
N LEU A 198 11.97 11.95 1.39
CA LEU A 198 10.93 12.39 0.45
C LEU A 198 10.87 13.93 0.35
N LEU A 199 10.84 14.61 1.50
CA LEU A 199 10.78 16.07 1.57
C LEU A 199 12.05 16.74 1.02
N TYR A 200 13.23 16.23 1.39
CA TYR A 200 14.51 16.78 0.95
C TYR A 200 14.70 16.65 -0.56
N ARG A 201 14.31 15.50 -1.14
CA ARG A 201 14.39 15.27 -2.58
C ARG A 201 13.28 15.99 -3.36
N GLY A 202 12.18 16.36 -2.69
CA GLY A 202 10.97 16.87 -3.34
C GLY A 202 10.24 15.80 -4.14
N SER A 203 10.34 14.54 -3.72
CA SER A 203 9.69 13.42 -4.40
C SER A 203 8.19 13.44 -4.16
N ARG A 204 7.41 13.50 -5.23
CA ARG A 204 5.95 13.37 -5.17
C ARG A 204 5.54 11.92 -5.43
N LEU A 205 4.52 11.45 -4.71
CA LEU A 205 3.92 10.13 -4.90
C LEU A 205 2.60 10.31 -5.66
N ALA A 206 2.32 9.47 -6.66
CA ALA A 206 1.00 9.51 -7.29
C ALA A 206 -0.04 8.93 -6.35
N GLU A 207 -1.25 9.42 -6.57
CA GLU A 207 -2.48 8.90 -6.03
C GLU A 207 -2.91 7.67 -6.84
N ASP A 208 -2.09 6.60 -6.81
CA ASP A 208 -2.41 5.33 -7.48
C ASP A 208 -3.41 4.47 -6.68
N GLY A 209 -3.92 4.97 -5.56
CA GLY A 209 -4.93 4.25 -4.79
C GLY A 209 -6.34 4.56 -5.31
N PRO A 210 -7.32 3.69 -5.07
CA PRO A 210 -8.72 3.98 -5.38
C PRO A 210 -9.08 5.31 -4.70
N SER A 211 -9.28 6.34 -5.50
CA SER A 211 -9.76 7.60 -4.96
C SER A 211 -11.21 7.36 -4.54
N LEU A 212 -11.62 7.89 -3.39
CA LEU A 212 -13.04 7.84 -3.03
C LEU A 212 -13.91 8.55 -4.08
N ASP A 213 -13.31 9.40 -4.91
CA ASP A 213 -13.94 10.03 -6.08
C ASP A 213 -14.18 9.04 -7.24
N ASP A 214 -13.40 7.96 -7.39
CA ASP A 214 -13.67 6.88 -8.35
C ASP A 214 -14.89 6.02 -7.94
N ALA A 215 -15.22 6.02 -6.65
CA ALA A 215 -16.43 5.38 -6.13
C ALA A 215 -17.67 6.26 -6.29
N ARG A 216 -17.52 7.51 -6.74
CA ARG A 216 -18.64 8.35 -7.10
C ARG A 216 -19.26 7.75 -8.37
N PRO A 217 -20.54 7.32 -8.34
CA PRO A 217 -21.18 6.85 -9.54
C PRO A 217 -21.08 7.96 -10.60
N PRO A 218 -20.78 7.63 -11.87
CA PRO A 218 -20.59 8.63 -12.91
C PRO A 218 -21.85 9.49 -12.97
N GLU A 219 -21.76 10.71 -12.43
CA GLU A 219 -22.85 11.68 -12.46
C GLU A 219 -22.95 12.17 -13.91
N GLY A 220 -23.87 11.57 -14.67
CA GLY A 220 -24.41 12.21 -15.88
C GLY A 220 -23.73 11.88 -17.20
N GLU A 221 -23.07 10.74 -17.37
CA GLU A 221 -23.07 10.15 -18.70
C GLU A 221 -24.46 9.56 -18.94
N ASP A 222 -25.25 10.26 -19.76
CA ASP A 222 -26.49 9.81 -20.35
C ASP A 222 -26.27 8.45 -21.03
N PHE A 223 -26.36 7.38 -20.23
CA PHE A 223 -26.42 6.01 -20.70
C PHE A 223 -27.70 5.89 -21.53
N ARG A 224 -27.54 6.12 -22.83
CA ARG A 224 -28.46 5.75 -23.89
C ARG A 224 -28.66 4.25 -23.78
N ARG A 225 -29.62 3.85 -22.93
CA ARG A 225 -29.96 2.44 -22.70
C ARG A 225 -30.22 1.79 -24.06
N PRO A 226 -29.52 0.71 -24.44
CA PRO A 226 -30.03 -0.14 -25.50
C PRO A 226 -31.37 -0.69 -25.03
N ARG A 227 -32.41 -0.35 -25.81
CA ARG A 227 -33.81 -0.68 -25.60
C ARG A 227 -33.97 -2.22 -25.59
N LYS A 228 -33.80 -2.86 -24.43
CA LYS A 228 -34.12 -4.27 -24.22
C LYS A 228 -35.63 -4.43 -24.38
N LYS A 229 -36.03 -5.08 -25.49
CA LYS A 229 -37.38 -5.61 -25.67
C LYS A 229 -37.62 -6.64 -24.56
N SER A 230 -38.60 -6.34 -23.71
CA SER A 230 -39.20 -7.29 -22.79
C SER A 230 -39.90 -8.39 -23.59
N SER A 231 -39.35 -9.60 -23.56
CA SER A 231 -40.13 -10.81 -23.72
C SER A 231 -40.46 -11.29 -22.32
N LEU A 232 -41.69 -11.02 -21.89
CA LEU A 232 -42.38 -11.87 -20.94
C LEU A 232 -42.32 -13.31 -21.49
N ASP A 233 -42.02 -14.27 -20.62
CA ASP A 233 -42.78 -15.52 -20.46
C ASP A 233 -42.04 -16.42 -19.47
N GLY A 234 -42.81 -17.06 -18.58
CA GLY A 234 -42.32 -18.20 -17.80
C GLY A 234 -42.55 -18.11 -16.30
N CYS A 235 -43.81 -18.06 -15.87
CA CYS A 235 -44.22 -18.65 -14.60
C CYS A 235 -44.11 -20.20 -14.70
N GLY A 236 -43.58 -20.81 -13.66
CA GLY A 236 -43.61 -22.25 -13.38
C GLY A 236 -42.97 -22.43 -12.00
N ASP A 237 -43.74 -22.39 -10.91
CA ASP A 237 -44.63 -23.45 -10.41
C ASP A 237 -43.85 -24.72 -10.01
N GLY A 238 -44.05 -25.17 -8.76
CA GLY A 238 -43.61 -26.50 -8.33
C GLY A 238 -42.86 -26.59 -7.00
N CYS A 239 -43.64 -26.81 -5.93
CA CYS A 239 -43.49 -27.89 -4.94
C CYS A 239 -42.19 -27.99 -4.12
N SER A 240 -42.26 -27.97 -2.80
CA SER A 240 -42.35 -29.18 -1.92
C SER A 240 -41.21 -29.04 -0.90
N GLY A 241 -41.46 -28.76 0.38
CA GLY A 241 -41.98 -29.78 1.28
C GLY A 241 -40.82 -30.60 1.86
N CYS A 242 -40.10 -30.06 2.85
CA CYS A 242 -39.26 -30.86 3.74
C CYS A 242 -39.70 -30.58 5.19
N SER A 243 -40.52 -31.51 5.68
CA SER A 243 -40.85 -31.70 7.09
C SER A 243 -39.55 -31.95 7.86
N LEU A 244 -39.29 -31.13 8.87
CA LEU A 244 -38.23 -31.34 9.85
C LEU A 244 -38.79 -32.29 10.92
N ASP A 245 -38.58 -33.58 10.70
CA ASP A 245 -38.88 -34.62 11.68
C ASP A 245 -38.02 -34.40 12.92
N THR A 246 -38.70 -33.87 13.94
CA THR A 246 -38.18 -33.63 15.28
C THR A 246 -38.54 -34.84 16.11
N GLY A 247 -37.69 -35.86 16.14
CA GLY A 247 -37.96 -37.10 16.87
C GLY A 247 -36.72 -37.97 17.02
N GLY A 248 -36.12 -37.95 18.21
CA GLY A 248 -34.95 -38.75 18.53
C GLY A 248 -34.57 -38.65 20.00
N CYS A 249 -35.44 -39.14 20.88
CA CYS A 249 -35.11 -39.44 22.27
C CYS A 249 -34.07 -40.58 22.31
N SER A 250 -32.86 -40.31 22.79
CA SER A 250 -31.96 -41.33 23.30
C SER A 250 -31.72 -41.10 24.79
N SER A 251 -32.48 -41.83 25.59
CA SER A 251 -32.16 -42.10 26.99
C SER A 251 -30.84 -42.86 27.06
N SER A 252 -29.85 -42.28 27.72
CA SER A 252 -28.71 -43.00 28.28
C SER A 252 -28.56 -42.65 29.75
N GLU A 253 -29.47 -43.18 30.57
CA GLU A 253 -29.23 -43.42 31.98
C GLU A 253 -28.25 -44.59 32.10
N GLY A 254 -27.07 -44.33 32.64
CA GLY A 254 -26.02 -45.31 32.87
C GLY A 254 -25.12 -44.88 34.02
N CYS A 255 -25.48 -45.33 35.22
CA CYS A 255 -24.77 -45.18 36.48
C CYS A 255 -23.27 -45.48 36.42
N GLY A 256 -22.50 -44.67 37.15
CA GLY A 256 -21.11 -44.95 37.50
C GLY A 256 -20.59 -43.93 38.50
N SER A 257 -21.10 -43.95 39.73
CA SER A 257 -20.59 -43.17 40.86
C SER A 257 -19.22 -43.72 41.30
N ALA A 258 -18.19 -43.47 40.50
CA ALA A 258 -16.80 -43.76 40.83
C ALA A 258 -15.92 -42.72 40.12
N GLY A 259 -15.51 -41.68 40.86
CA GLY A 259 -14.45 -40.75 40.43
C GLY A 259 -14.86 -39.60 39.49
N GLY A 260 -15.99 -38.93 39.74
CA GLY A 260 -16.53 -37.84 38.90
C GLY A 260 -15.66 -36.57 38.77
N GLU A 261 -14.55 -36.48 39.50
CA GLU A 261 -13.61 -35.35 39.39
C GLU A 261 -12.83 -35.36 38.06
N GLY A 262 -12.60 -36.54 37.46
CA GLY A 262 -11.84 -36.66 36.22
C GLY A 262 -12.59 -36.20 34.96
N VAL A 263 -13.88 -36.53 34.84
CA VAL A 263 -14.68 -36.23 33.63
C VAL A 263 -14.95 -34.73 33.51
N LEU A 264 -15.25 -34.07 34.62
CA LEU A 264 -15.52 -32.63 34.65
C LEU A 264 -14.23 -31.84 34.38
N GLY A 265 -13.09 -32.31 34.91
CA GLY A 265 -11.78 -31.75 34.59
C GLY A 265 -11.43 -31.86 33.10
N VAL A 266 -11.62 -33.02 32.49
CA VAL A 266 -11.38 -33.23 31.04
C VAL A 266 -12.29 -32.32 30.20
N LEU A 267 -13.57 -32.19 30.56
CA LEU A 267 -14.50 -31.31 29.86
C LEU A 267 -14.07 -29.85 29.93
N VAL A 268 -13.67 -29.35 31.10
CA VAL A 268 -13.16 -27.98 31.28
C VAL A 268 -11.90 -27.74 30.44
N VAL A 269 -10.97 -28.70 30.41
CA VAL A 269 -9.76 -28.59 29.57
C VAL A 269 -10.10 -28.56 28.08
N LEU A 270 -11.03 -29.40 27.62
CA LEU A 270 -11.47 -29.41 26.22
C LEU A 270 -12.16 -28.10 25.83
N ILE A 271 -13.01 -27.56 26.70
CA ILE A 271 -13.65 -26.25 26.47
C ILE A 271 -12.59 -25.14 26.43
N ALA A 272 -11.62 -25.15 27.34
CA ALA A 272 -10.54 -24.16 27.36
C ALA A 272 -9.69 -24.24 26.08
N LEU A 273 -9.35 -25.44 25.60
CA LEU A 273 -8.64 -25.64 24.34
C LEU A 273 -9.46 -25.17 23.13
N ALA A 274 -10.75 -25.51 23.07
CA ALA A 274 -11.64 -25.05 22.02
C ALA A 274 -11.74 -23.51 22.00
N ALA A 275 -11.84 -22.88 23.17
CA ALA A 275 -11.84 -21.42 23.30
C ALA A 275 -10.51 -20.79 22.84
N LEU A 276 -9.36 -21.39 23.17
CA LEU A 276 -8.05 -20.93 22.71
C LEU A 276 -7.92 -21.03 21.18
N VAL A 277 -8.38 -22.13 20.58
CA VAL A 277 -8.37 -22.32 19.12
C VAL A 277 -9.28 -21.30 18.44
N LEU A 278 -10.49 -21.08 18.96
CA LEU A 278 -11.41 -20.07 18.44
C LEU A 278 -10.81 -18.65 18.53
N LEU A 279 -10.17 -18.33 19.66
CA LEU A 279 -9.51 -17.04 19.85
C LEU A 279 -8.34 -16.85 18.88
N ALA A 280 -7.51 -17.88 18.70
CA ALA A 280 -6.40 -17.86 17.73
C ALA A 280 -6.91 -17.68 16.30
N TRP A 281 -8.00 -18.35 15.94
CA TRP A 281 -8.65 -18.19 14.64
C TRP A 281 -9.20 -16.77 14.44
N LEU A 282 -9.91 -16.21 15.44
CA LEU A 282 -10.41 -14.83 15.39
C LEU A 282 -9.27 -13.81 15.25
N LEU A 283 -8.16 -14.03 15.96
CA LEU A 283 -6.97 -13.19 15.88
C LEU A 283 -6.36 -13.25 14.46
N ALA A 284 -6.22 -14.45 13.89
CA ALA A 284 -5.63 -14.67 12.58
C ALA A 284 -6.49 -14.16 11.43
N GLU A 285 -7.80 -14.38 11.47
CA GLU A 285 -8.69 -14.13 10.34
C GLU A 285 -9.30 -12.73 10.36
N PHE A 286 -9.44 -12.11 11.54
CA PHE A 286 -10.10 -10.80 11.66
C PHE A 286 -9.16 -9.72 12.19
N VAL A 287 -8.55 -9.94 13.35
CA VAL A 287 -7.78 -8.88 14.03
C VAL A 287 -6.52 -8.53 13.23
N LEU A 288 -5.74 -9.53 12.81
CA LEU A 288 -4.50 -9.31 12.06
C LEU A 288 -4.76 -8.63 10.70
N PRO A 289 -5.72 -9.06 9.86
CA PRO A 289 -6.06 -8.36 8.63
C PRO A 289 -6.57 -6.94 8.86
N LEU A 290 -7.36 -6.71 9.91
CA LEU A 290 -7.84 -5.37 10.27
C LEU A 290 -6.66 -4.46 10.65
N LEU A 291 -5.75 -4.94 11.51
CA LEU A 291 -4.56 -4.19 11.92
C LEU A 291 -3.63 -3.91 10.73
N PHE A 292 -3.40 -4.89 9.87
CA PHE A 292 -2.60 -4.72 8.66
C PHE A 292 -3.22 -3.69 7.71
N THR A 293 -4.54 -3.75 7.52
CA THR A 293 -5.28 -2.78 6.69
C THR A 293 -5.22 -1.38 7.28
N ALA A 294 -5.39 -1.24 8.60
CA ALA A 294 -5.27 0.04 9.29
C ALA A 294 -3.84 0.60 9.17
N ALA A 295 -2.82 -0.21 9.41
CA ALA A 295 -1.41 0.18 9.27
C ALA A 295 -1.09 0.60 7.83
N TYR A 296 -1.52 -0.18 6.84
CA TYR A 296 -1.40 0.16 5.42
C TYR A 296 -2.08 1.48 5.10
N TYR A 297 -3.29 1.71 5.59
CA TYR A 297 -4.01 2.95 5.39
C TYR A 297 -3.28 4.15 6.00
N VAL A 298 -2.80 4.04 7.23
CA VAL A 298 -2.05 5.11 7.93
C VAL A 298 -0.75 5.42 7.19
N VAL A 299 0.04 4.40 6.83
CA VAL A 299 1.33 4.56 6.14
C VAL A 299 1.13 5.14 4.74
N SER A 300 0.19 4.60 3.95
CA SER A 300 -0.08 5.09 2.60
C SER A 300 -0.59 6.54 2.62
N ARG A 301 -1.49 6.88 3.54
CA ARG A 301 -1.97 8.24 3.72
C ARG A 301 -0.85 9.18 4.15
N GLY A 302 0.02 8.74 5.05
CA GLY A 302 1.17 9.53 5.50
C GLY A 302 2.17 9.81 4.39
N LEU A 303 2.58 8.77 3.67
CA LEU A 303 3.48 8.90 2.53
C LEU A 303 2.92 9.87 1.48
N ARG A 304 1.64 9.74 1.10
CA ARG A 304 1.00 10.63 0.13
C ARG A 304 0.92 12.07 0.63
N ARG A 305 0.54 12.28 1.88
CA ARG A 305 0.38 13.63 2.44
C ARG A 305 1.72 14.36 2.55
N VAL A 306 2.76 13.67 3.02
CA VAL A 306 4.11 14.21 3.16
C VAL A 306 4.75 14.48 1.79
N ALA A 307 4.62 13.55 0.86
CA ALA A 307 5.19 13.70 -0.49
C ALA A 307 4.56 14.85 -1.27
N ASN A 308 3.29 15.16 -1.00
CA ASN A 308 2.56 16.26 -1.65
C ASN A 308 2.54 17.54 -0.80
N ASP A 309 3.35 17.61 0.26
CA ASP A 309 3.40 18.75 1.15
C ASP A 309 4.09 19.96 0.49
N THR A 310 3.54 21.17 0.69
CA THR A 310 3.96 22.38 -0.04
C THR A 310 4.95 23.25 0.73
N HIS A 311 5.61 22.72 1.75
CA HIS A 311 6.51 23.50 2.60
C HIS A 311 7.89 23.81 1.97
N ASP A 312 8.05 23.65 0.65
CA ASP A 312 9.29 23.98 -0.09
C ASP A 312 10.59 23.47 0.60
N CYS A 313 10.56 22.22 1.06
CA CYS A 313 11.67 21.59 1.80
C CYS A 313 12.82 21.08 0.91
N GLN A 314 12.73 21.30 -0.41
CA GLN A 314 13.66 20.70 -1.37
C GLN A 314 15.06 21.30 -1.22
N GLY A 315 16.06 20.45 -0.95
CA GLY A 315 17.47 20.86 -0.77
C GLY A 315 17.82 21.49 0.58
N ASP A 316 16.85 21.68 1.49
CA ASP A 316 17.09 22.19 2.84
C ASP A 316 16.96 21.07 3.88
N LEU A 317 18.09 20.58 4.38
CA LEU A 317 18.14 19.44 5.29
C LEU A 317 17.47 19.73 6.64
N VAL A 318 17.67 20.93 7.19
CA VAL A 318 17.13 21.28 8.52
C VAL A 318 15.61 21.40 8.45
N ARG A 319 15.10 22.09 7.40
CA ARG A 319 13.67 22.24 7.19
C ARG A 319 12.98 20.92 6.89
N SER A 320 13.59 20.09 6.03
CA SER A 320 13.04 18.76 5.69
C SER A 320 12.99 17.84 6.91
N LEU A 321 14.01 17.86 7.78
CA LEU A 321 14.05 17.05 9.00
C LEU A 321 13.01 17.52 10.03
N GLY A 322 12.85 18.83 10.23
CA GLY A 322 11.85 19.38 11.16
C GLY A 322 10.42 18.95 10.80
N TRP A 323 10.06 19.06 9.52
CA TRP A 323 8.75 18.60 9.04
C TRP A 323 8.62 17.07 9.07
N ALA A 324 9.69 16.33 8.76
CA ALA A 324 9.70 14.87 8.85
C ALA A 324 9.41 14.38 10.28
N ILE A 325 10.01 15.02 11.30
CA ILE A 325 9.75 14.70 12.72
C ILE A 325 8.29 14.95 13.09
N ALA A 326 7.73 16.09 12.67
CA ALA A 326 6.33 16.42 12.94
C ALA A 326 5.38 15.38 12.32
N TRP A 327 5.59 15.05 11.04
CA TRP A 327 4.79 14.06 10.33
C TRP A 327 4.98 12.64 10.87
N ALA A 328 6.22 12.23 11.18
CA ALA A 328 6.51 10.93 11.76
C ALA A 328 5.79 10.74 13.09
N THR A 329 5.81 11.76 13.96
CA THR A 329 5.12 11.73 15.25
C THR A 329 3.60 11.60 15.06
N LEU A 330 3.02 12.37 14.14
CA LEU A 330 1.59 12.31 13.83
C LEU A 330 1.16 10.91 13.35
N TYR A 331 1.94 10.27 12.47
CA TYR A 331 1.59 8.98 11.87
C TYR A 331 2.01 7.76 12.71
N THR A 332 2.96 7.90 13.65
CA THR A 332 3.29 6.85 14.61
C THR A 332 2.39 6.84 15.84
N ALA A 333 1.78 7.97 16.21
CA ALA A 333 0.93 8.06 17.40
C ALA A 333 -0.22 7.03 17.42
N PRO A 334 -0.97 6.76 16.33
CA PRO A 334 -2.01 5.71 16.34
C PRO A 334 -1.45 4.30 16.57
N LEU A 335 -0.27 4.00 16.01
CA LEU A 335 0.39 2.70 16.19
C LEU A 335 0.88 2.55 17.64
N ALA A 336 1.48 3.60 18.19
CA ALA A 336 1.90 3.64 19.59
C ALA A 336 0.71 3.47 20.55
N LEU A 337 -0.42 4.12 20.26
CA LEU A 337 -1.65 3.97 21.05
C LEU A 337 -2.13 2.51 21.08
N VAL A 338 -2.14 1.81 19.94
CA VAL A 338 -2.52 0.39 19.89
C VAL A 338 -1.58 -0.45 20.75
N VAL A 339 -0.27 -0.23 20.66
CA VAL A 339 0.74 -0.96 21.46
C VAL A 339 0.53 -0.72 22.96
N VAL A 340 0.34 0.53 23.38
CA VAL A 340 0.10 0.90 24.78
C VAL A 340 -1.20 0.30 25.31
N LEU A 341 -2.28 0.32 24.52
CA LEU A 341 -3.56 -0.31 24.90
C LEU A 341 -3.41 -1.82 25.09
N VAL A 342 -2.72 -2.50 24.17
CA VAL A 342 -2.45 -3.94 24.30
C VAL A 342 -1.62 -4.22 25.55
N GLN A 343 -0.56 -3.45 25.82
CA GLN A 343 0.22 -3.59 27.04
C GLN A 343 -0.63 -3.37 28.31
N GLY A 344 -1.47 -2.34 28.33
CA GLY A 344 -2.36 -2.05 29.45
C GLY A 344 -3.33 -3.19 29.74
N ILE A 345 -3.91 -3.80 28.71
CA ILE A 345 -4.80 -4.96 28.84
C ILE A 345 -4.04 -6.18 29.39
N LEU A 346 -2.80 -6.40 28.94
CA LEU A 346 -1.97 -7.52 29.40
C LEU A 346 -1.49 -7.32 30.84
N ALA A 347 -1.17 -6.09 31.24
CA ALA A 347 -0.73 -5.78 32.60
C ALA A 347 -1.85 -5.78 33.64
N ALA A 348 -3.11 -5.62 33.21
CA ALA A 348 -4.28 -5.67 34.09
C ALA A 348 -4.76 -7.10 34.43
N ARG A 349 -4.15 -8.13 33.83
CA ARG A 349 -4.41 -9.55 34.10
C ARG A 349 -3.37 -10.13 35.04
#